data_AF-A0A4R0NJD2-F1
#
_entry.id   AF-A0A4R0NJD2-F1
#
_cell.length_a   1.000
_cell.length_b   1.000
_cell.length_c   1.000
_cell.angle_alpha   90.00
_cell.angle_beta   90.00
_cell.angle_gamma   90.00
#
_symmetry.space_group_name_H-M   'P 1'
#
loop_
_entity.id
_entity.type
_entity.pdbx_description
1 polymer ?
#
loop_
_entity_poly.entity_id
_entity_poly.type
_entity_poly.pdbx_seq_one_letter_code
_entity_poly.pdbx_strand_id
1 'polypeptide(L)'
;MDLVMNELREFERSLLEVIIKANAAKFAFLQTHLDFIRVKSRETKAISLVLNFEYLKEFNEEEFVNGLLSAEQKLIAPNLKNELTYCLDITNGKLDFLEIVTNGNETWDGNLENCILKEASE
;
A
#
# COMPACT_ATOMS: atom_id res chain seq x y z
N MET A 1 5.27 -3.31 -25.18
CA MET A 1 4.03 -2.61 -24.78
C MET A 1 3.51 -3.39 -23.59
N ASP A 2 4.09 -3.16 -22.40
CA ASP A 2 3.77 -3.91 -21.18
C ASP A 2 2.88 -3.07 -20.27
N LEU A 3 1.75 -2.59 -20.81
CA LEU A 3 0.83 -1.72 -20.08
C LEU A 3 0.15 -2.44 -18.90
N VAL A 4 0.01 -3.77 -18.96
CA VAL A 4 -0.68 -4.57 -17.93
C VAL A 4 0.14 -4.71 -16.64
N MET A 5 1.47 -4.62 -16.70
CA MET A 5 2.32 -4.86 -15.52
C MET A 5 2.31 -3.73 -14.50
N ASN A 6 1.93 -2.51 -14.90
CA ASN A 6 2.07 -1.32 -14.05
C ASN A 6 0.76 -0.85 -13.43
N GLU A 7 -0.36 -1.53 -13.68
CA GLU A 7 -1.64 -1.19 -13.04
C GLU A 7 -1.64 -1.64 -11.57
N LEU A 8 -2.41 -0.93 -10.73
CA LEU A 8 -2.74 -1.39 -9.38
C LEU A 8 -3.59 -2.65 -9.47
N ARG A 9 -3.15 -3.71 -8.81
CA ARG A 9 -3.95 -4.93 -8.70
C ARG A 9 -5.11 -4.71 -7.72
N GLU A 10 -6.16 -5.53 -7.82
CA GLU A 10 -7.33 -5.40 -6.95
C GLU A 10 -6.96 -5.40 -5.46
N PHE A 11 -6.12 -6.35 -5.02
CA PHE A 11 -5.71 -6.42 -3.63
C PHE A 11 -4.89 -5.20 -3.18
N GLU A 12 -3.97 -4.74 -4.03
CA GLU A 12 -3.16 -3.53 -3.75
C GLU A 12 -4.06 -2.31 -3.59
N ARG A 13 -5.07 -2.16 -4.46
CA ARG A 13 -6.06 -1.08 -4.39
C ARG A 13 -6.86 -1.18 -3.10
N SER A 14 -7.38 -2.36 -2.77
CA SER A 14 -8.16 -2.56 -1.53
C SER A 14 -7.34 -2.24 -0.28
N LEU A 15 -6.05 -2.61 -0.24
CA LEU A 15 -5.17 -2.27 0.88
C LEU A 15 -4.96 -0.75 0.99
N LEU A 16 -4.73 -0.05 -0.13
CA LEU A 16 -4.62 1.41 -0.12
C LEU A 16 -5.91 2.09 0.39
N GLU A 17 -7.08 1.62 -0.07
CA GLU A 17 -8.38 2.13 0.39
C GLU A 17 -8.57 1.96 1.89
N VAL A 18 -8.19 0.79 2.44
CA VAL A 18 -8.24 0.53 3.88
C VAL A 18 -7.36 1.51 4.66
N ILE A 19 -6.11 1.69 4.22
CA ILE A 19 -5.17 2.62 4.86
C ILE A 19 -5.69 4.06 4.79
N ILE A 20 -6.14 4.52 3.63
CA ILE A 20 -6.64 5.89 3.44
C ILE A 20 -7.88 6.13 4.30
N LYS A 21 -8.82 5.16 4.33
CA LYS A 21 -10.04 5.25 5.14
C LYS A 21 -9.72 5.32 6.64
N ALA A 22 -8.78 4.52 7.13
CA ALA A 22 -8.34 4.57 8.52
C ALA A 22 -7.71 5.92 8.91
N ASN A 23 -7.14 6.63 7.93
CA ASN A 23 -6.47 7.92 8.12
C ASN A 23 -7.26 9.11 7.54
N ALA A 24 -8.57 8.94 7.34
CA ALA A 24 -9.42 9.88 6.61
C ALA A 24 -9.47 11.30 7.22
N ALA A 25 -9.26 11.44 8.53
CA ALA A 25 -9.28 12.73 9.21
C ALA A 25 -8.28 13.74 8.62
N LYS A 26 -7.17 13.25 8.02
CA LYS A 26 -6.15 14.09 7.40
C LYS A 26 -5.92 13.75 5.91
N PHE A 27 -6.22 12.52 5.49
CA PHE A 27 -5.81 12.00 4.18
C PHE A 27 -6.97 11.54 3.29
N ALA A 28 -8.22 11.89 3.60
CA ALA A 28 -9.38 11.47 2.79
C ALA A 28 -9.29 11.90 1.30
N PHE A 29 -8.61 13.01 0.99
CA PHE A 29 -8.44 13.50 -0.38
C PHE A 29 -7.72 12.49 -1.29
N LEU A 30 -6.83 11.67 -0.71
CA LEU A 30 -6.09 10.62 -1.42
C LEU A 30 -6.98 9.57 -2.07
N GLN A 31 -8.22 9.40 -1.62
CA GLN A 31 -9.17 8.48 -2.25
C GLN A 31 -9.38 8.82 -3.73
N THR A 32 -9.42 10.12 -4.06
CA THR A 32 -9.57 10.59 -5.45
C THR A 32 -8.30 10.43 -6.27
N HIS A 33 -7.15 10.18 -5.62
CA HIS A 33 -5.87 9.97 -6.29
C HIS A 33 -5.75 8.55 -6.86
N LEU A 34 -6.44 7.56 -6.29
CA LEU A 34 -6.29 6.15 -6.65
C LEU A 34 -6.60 5.85 -8.13
N ASP A 35 -7.46 6.64 -8.77
CA ASP A 35 -7.78 6.51 -10.20
C ASP A 35 -6.73 7.13 -11.13
N PHE A 36 -5.75 7.83 -10.57
CA PHE A 36 -4.73 8.58 -11.28
C PHE A 36 -3.31 8.21 -10.86
N ILE A 37 -3.14 7.03 -10.26
CA ILE A 37 -1.83 6.45 -9.96
C ILE A 37 -1.64 5.12 -10.66
N ARG A 38 -0.38 4.75 -10.87
CA ARG A 38 0.04 3.43 -11.31
C ARG A 38 1.19 2.93 -10.45
N VAL A 39 1.45 1.64 -10.48
CA VAL A 39 2.63 1.04 -9.86
C VAL A 39 3.82 1.21 -10.81
N LYS A 40 4.78 2.04 -10.41
CA LYS A 40 6.03 2.29 -11.12
C LYS A 40 6.97 1.09 -11.06
N SER A 41 7.10 0.49 -9.89
CA SER A 41 7.87 -0.74 -9.69
C SER A 41 7.30 -1.58 -8.54
N ARG A 42 7.52 -2.89 -8.65
CA ARG A 42 7.30 -3.86 -7.56
C ARG A 42 8.63 -4.51 -7.25
N GLU A 43 9.13 -4.26 -6.05
CA GLU A 43 10.43 -4.76 -5.60
C GLU A 43 10.22 -5.76 -4.49
N THR A 44 10.24 -7.04 -4.86
CA THR A 44 10.18 -8.15 -3.91
C THR A 44 11.58 -8.52 -3.45
N LYS A 45 11.78 -8.54 -2.14
CA LYS A 45 12.93 -9.12 -1.45
C LYS A 45 12.44 -10.26 -0.54
N ALA A 46 13.37 -11.04 -0.01
CA ALA A 46 13.02 -12.18 0.85
C ALA A 46 12.12 -11.80 2.05
N ILE A 47 12.26 -10.59 2.58
CA ILE A 47 11.55 -10.13 3.78
C ILE A 47 10.58 -8.97 3.52
N SER A 48 10.45 -8.51 2.27
CA SER A 48 9.64 -7.34 1.97
C SER A 48 9.14 -7.27 0.53
N LEU A 49 8.07 -6.52 0.34
CA LEU A 49 7.58 -6.03 -0.93
C LEU A 49 7.47 -4.52 -0.85
N VAL A 50 8.04 -3.81 -1.84
CA VAL A 50 7.87 -2.36 -1.99
C VAL A 50 7.16 -2.07 -3.31
N LEU A 51 6.05 -1.35 -3.24
CA LEU A 51 5.32 -0.82 -4.39
C LEU A 51 5.61 0.67 -4.49
N ASN A 52 6.35 1.09 -5.52
CA ASN A 52 6.58 2.52 -5.78
C ASN A 52 5.48 3.02 -6.71
N PHE A 53 4.93 4.20 -6.43
CA PHE A 53 3.84 4.77 -7.21
C PHE A 53 4.33 5.85 -8.18
N GLU A 54 3.54 6.05 -9.23
CA GLU A 54 3.69 7.17 -10.15
C GLU A 54 2.32 7.75 -10.46
N TYR A 55 2.23 9.07 -10.44
CA TYR A 55 1.01 9.80 -10.74
C TYR A 55 0.86 10.04 -12.24
N LEU A 56 -0.33 9.81 -12.77
CA LEU A 56 -0.68 9.99 -14.19
C LEU A 56 -1.08 11.44 -14.51
N LYS A 57 -1.28 12.27 -13.49
CA LYS A 57 -1.52 13.70 -13.61
C LYS A 57 -1.00 14.43 -12.37
N GLU A 58 -0.88 15.74 -12.48
CA GLU A 58 -0.60 16.59 -11.34
C GLU A 58 -1.86 16.86 -10.51
N PHE A 59 -1.69 16.86 -9.20
CA PHE A 59 -2.67 17.32 -8.23
C PHE A 59 -2.10 18.58 -7.59
N ASN A 60 -2.84 19.68 -7.69
CA ASN A 60 -2.52 20.92 -6.99
C ASN A 60 -3.20 20.89 -5.64
N GLU A 61 -2.64 20.14 -4.70
CA GLU A 61 -3.08 20.18 -3.30
C GLU A 61 -2.62 21.52 -2.68
N GLU A 62 -3.53 22.21 -1.99
CA GLU A 62 -3.23 23.50 -1.35
C GLU A 62 -2.27 23.33 -0.14
N GLU A 63 -2.25 22.15 0.47
CA GLU A 63 -1.35 21.81 1.58
C GLU A 63 -0.46 20.61 1.25
N PHE A 64 0.86 20.81 1.35
CA PHE A 64 1.84 19.73 1.31
C PHE A 64 1.84 18.99 2.65
N VAL A 65 1.16 17.85 2.68
CA VAL A 65 1.11 16.98 3.85
C VAL A 65 2.01 15.76 3.64
N ASN A 66 2.85 15.49 4.64
CA ASN A 66 3.61 14.24 4.73
C ASN A 66 3.03 13.33 5.80
N GLY A 67 3.20 12.01 5.65
CA GLY A 67 2.73 11.03 6.60
C GLY A 67 3.21 9.63 6.30
N LEU A 68 3.32 8.82 7.34
CA LEU A 68 3.61 7.40 7.24
C LEU A 68 2.41 6.66 7.85
N LEU A 69 1.62 6.01 6.99
CA LEU A 69 0.26 5.56 7.32
C LEU A 69 0.16 4.04 7.37
N SER A 70 -0.60 3.53 8.33
CA SER A 70 -1.02 2.12 8.37
C SER A 70 -2.50 2.04 8.75
N ALA A 71 -3.03 0.83 8.90
CA ALA A 71 -4.35 0.62 9.46
C ALA A 71 -4.29 -0.48 10.53
N GLU A 72 -5.36 -0.59 11.33
CA GLU A 72 -5.47 -1.60 12.39
C GLU A 72 -5.71 -3.01 11.82
N GLN A 73 -6.22 -3.10 10.60
CA GLN A 73 -6.45 -4.37 9.91
C GLN A 73 -5.16 -5.16 9.77
N LYS A 74 -5.21 -6.45 10.08
CA LYS A 74 -4.09 -7.37 9.97
C LYS A 74 -3.98 -7.90 8.56
N LEU A 75 -2.77 -7.89 8.00
CA LEU A 75 -2.48 -8.48 6.71
C LEU A 75 -1.87 -9.88 6.90
N ILE A 76 -2.60 -10.92 6.53
CA ILE A 76 -2.19 -12.31 6.77
C ILE A 76 -1.81 -12.98 5.45
N ALA A 77 -0.59 -13.52 5.38
CA ALA A 77 -0.20 -14.45 4.31
C ALA A 77 -0.28 -15.89 4.85
N PRO A 78 -1.01 -16.82 4.18
CA PRO A 78 -1.24 -18.17 4.69
C PRO A 78 0.02 -19.02 4.96
N ASN A 79 1.14 -18.67 4.32
CA ASN A 79 2.42 -19.36 4.46
C ASN A 79 3.33 -18.76 5.56
N LEU A 80 2.90 -17.70 6.25
CA LEU A 80 3.64 -17.05 7.33
C LEU A 80 3.01 -17.36 8.68
N LYS A 81 3.83 -17.46 9.73
CA LYS A 81 3.37 -17.63 11.11
C LYS A 81 2.90 -16.31 11.71
N ASN A 82 3.59 -15.22 11.37
CA ASN A 82 3.25 -13.87 11.81
C ASN A 82 2.50 -13.12 10.71
N GLU A 83 1.70 -12.14 11.12
CA GLU A 83 1.12 -11.16 10.20
C GLU A 83 2.21 -10.32 9.51
N LEU A 84 1.88 -9.77 8.35
CA LEU A 84 2.70 -8.80 7.65
C LEU A 84 2.44 -7.41 8.23
N THR A 85 3.52 -6.63 8.41
CA THR A 85 3.41 -5.20 8.72
C THR A 85 3.41 -4.44 7.40
N TYR A 86 2.59 -3.40 7.28
CA TYR A 86 2.53 -2.57 6.09
C TYR A 86 2.49 -1.08 6.42
N CYS A 87 3.04 -0.28 5.52
CA CYS A 87 3.06 1.16 5.68
C CYS A 87 3.07 1.91 4.34
N LEU A 88 2.18 2.90 4.21
CA LEU A 88 2.07 3.78 3.06
C LEU A 88 2.74 5.11 3.36
N ASP A 89 3.77 5.46 2.59
CA ASP A 89 4.42 6.75 2.65
C ASP A 89 3.68 7.78 1.78
N ILE A 90 3.40 8.93 2.40
CA ILE A 90 2.86 10.11 1.76
C ILE A 90 3.90 11.22 1.84
N THR A 91 4.32 11.70 0.67
CA THR A 91 5.26 12.80 0.53
C THR A 91 4.65 13.88 -0.35
N ASN A 92 4.61 15.12 0.15
CA ASN A 92 4.05 16.29 -0.53
C ASN A 92 2.60 16.07 -1.02
N GLY A 93 1.77 15.44 -0.20
CA GLY A 93 0.37 15.13 -0.51
C GLY A 93 0.17 14.01 -1.54
N LYS A 94 1.23 13.28 -1.90
CA LYS A 94 1.18 12.20 -2.90
C LYS A 94 1.61 10.87 -2.29
N LEU A 95 1.03 9.77 -2.77
CA LEU A 95 1.48 8.42 -2.46
C LEU A 95 2.87 8.22 -3.08
N ASP A 96 3.88 7.97 -2.25
CA ASP A 96 5.25 7.70 -2.72
C ASP A 96 5.46 6.19 -2.89
N PHE A 97 5.41 5.44 -1.79
CA PHE A 97 5.49 3.98 -1.82
C PHE A 97 4.64 3.30 -0.74
N LEU A 98 4.27 2.05 -0.98
CA LEU A 98 3.73 1.13 0.02
C LEU A 98 4.78 0.04 0.28
N GLU A 99 5.22 -0.06 1.52
CA GLU A 99 6.11 -1.12 1.98
C GLU A 99 5.34 -2.14 2.82
N ILE A 100 5.59 -3.42 2.55
CA ILE A 100 5.03 -4.56 3.28
C ILE A 100 6.20 -5.45 3.70
N VAL A 101 6.29 -5.79 4.99
CA VAL A 101 7.42 -6.53 5.56
C VAL A 101 6.96 -7.73 6.38
N THR A 102 7.76 -8.79 6.34
CA THR A 102 7.61 -9.95 7.21
C THR A 102 8.04 -9.63 8.63
N ASN A 103 7.36 -10.21 9.62
CA ASN A 103 7.81 -10.19 11.01
C ASN A 103 8.55 -11.48 11.37
N GLY A 104 9.43 -11.43 12.39
CA GLY A 104 10.09 -12.63 12.92
C GLY A 104 11.12 -13.30 12.01
N ASN A 105 11.73 -12.56 11.07
CA ASN A 105 12.69 -13.07 10.07
C ASN A 105 12.13 -14.15 9.14
N GLU A 106 10.81 -14.14 8.89
CA GLU A 106 10.20 -15.05 7.93
C GLU A 106 10.51 -14.63 6.49
N THR A 107 10.50 -15.59 5.56
CA THR A 107 10.67 -15.31 4.13
C THR A 107 9.32 -15.37 3.44
N TRP A 108 9.05 -14.40 2.56
CA TRP A 108 7.81 -14.27 1.83
C TRP A 108 8.09 -14.06 0.32
N ASP A 109 7.17 -14.52 -0.52
CA ASP A 109 7.26 -14.46 -1.98
C ASP A 109 6.76 -13.13 -2.56
N GLY A 110 6.27 -12.22 -1.72
CA GLY A 110 5.71 -10.93 -2.14
C GLY A 110 4.36 -11.04 -2.85
N ASN A 111 3.69 -12.20 -2.82
CA ASN A 111 2.43 -12.37 -3.54
C ASN A 111 1.23 -11.95 -2.68
N LEU A 112 0.79 -10.71 -2.86
CA LEU A 112 -0.37 -10.13 -2.16
C LEU A 112 -1.71 -10.78 -2.50
N GLU A 113 -1.86 -11.41 -3.67
CA GLU A 113 -3.13 -12.05 -4.06
C GLU A 113 -3.48 -13.25 -3.16
N ASN A 114 -2.49 -13.82 -2.48
CA ASN A 114 -2.68 -14.89 -1.51
C ASN A 114 -2.99 -14.36 -0.09
N CYS A 115 -2.90 -13.05 0.13
CA CYS A 115 -3.08 -12.45 1.43
C CYS A 115 -4.56 -12.21 1.76
N ILE A 116 -4.84 -12.02 3.05
CA ILE A 116 -6.16 -11.71 3.57
C ILE A 116 -6.05 -10.52 4.51
N LEU A 117 -6.92 -9.53 4.36
CA LEU A 117 -7.13 -8.49 5.35
C LEU A 117 -8.16 -8.95 6.37
N LYS A 118 -7.81 -8.86 7.65
CA LYS A 118 -8.71 -9.16 8.76
C LYS A 118 -8.84 -7.94 9.66
N GLU A 119 -10.05 -7.69 10.15
CA GLU A 119 -10.25 -6.71 11.22
C GLU A 119 -9.39 -7.08 12.44
N ALA A 120 -8.90 -6.07 13.14
CA ALA A 120 -8.31 -6.29 14.44
C ALA A 120 -9.37 -6.92 15.35
N SER A 121 -9.10 -8.13 15.85
CA SER A 121 -9.93 -8.74 16.87
C SER A 121 -9.78 -7.94 18.17
N GLU A 122 -10.90 -7.46 18.72
CA GLU A 122 -11.02 -6.81 20.03
C GLU A 122 -10.38 -7.63 21.18
#